data_AF-A0A1E1XQ20-F1
#
_entry.id   AF-A0A1E1XQ20-F1
#
_cell.length_a   1.000
_cell.length_b   1.000
_cell.length_c   1.000
_cell.angle_alpha   90.00
_cell.angle_beta   90.00
_cell.angle_gamma   90.00
#
_symmetry.space_group_name_H-M   'P 1'
#
loop_
_entity.id
_entity.type
_entity.pdbx_description
1 polymer ?
#
loop_
_entity_poly.entity_id
_entity_poly.type
_entity_poly.pdbx_seq_one_letter_code
_entity_poly.pdbx_strand_id
1 'polypeptide(L)'
;MAYALADWRTLTLVCAVPPLAAPCFSWFVPESLRWLVSRGREQRSKKILVKIAKINGKKLSDDFMQKCQFPPPTDFRKTKASPLDMLKTRNLRKNFVLSLLMWTLACLVYTAGQLYAANASDSPFVMTSAVNLVDIMATGTALPLADRWGRRPTMMTAYTAAAVAYACSAAIPQESLVMSTAVFMLARVALTMAYNVGY
;
A
#
# COMPACT_ATOMS: atom_id res chain seq x y z
N MET A 1 19.42 11.83 -3.61
CA MET A 1 20.28 10.66 -3.85
C MET A 1 20.61 10.51 -5.33
N ALA A 2 19.61 10.47 -6.22
CA ALA A 2 19.84 10.36 -7.68
C ALA A 2 20.64 11.52 -8.29
N TYR A 3 20.41 12.77 -7.84
CA TYR A 3 21.19 13.93 -8.32
C TYR A 3 22.68 13.86 -7.91
N ALA A 4 22.99 13.24 -6.76
CA ALA A 4 24.36 13.12 -6.25
C ALA A 4 25.10 11.89 -6.80
N LEU A 5 24.37 10.82 -7.09
CA LEU A 5 24.86 9.57 -7.68
C LEU A 5 24.38 9.53 -9.13
N ALA A 6 24.96 10.39 -9.97
CA ALA A 6 24.58 10.54 -11.38
C ALA A 6 24.91 9.32 -12.27
N ASP A 7 25.42 8.23 -11.67
CA ASP A 7 25.67 6.94 -12.33
C ASP A 7 24.58 5.92 -11.98
N TRP A 8 23.89 5.42 -13.02
CA TRP A 8 22.77 4.50 -12.88
C TRP A 8 23.19 3.14 -12.27
N ARG A 9 24.44 2.71 -12.49
CA ARG A 9 24.96 1.45 -11.92
C ARG A 9 25.11 1.56 -10.41
N THR A 10 25.75 2.63 -9.96
CA THR A 10 25.91 2.92 -8.53
C THR A 10 24.56 3.10 -7.84
N LEU A 11 23.62 3.81 -8.48
CA LEU A 11 22.26 3.98 -7.95
C LEU A 11 21.53 2.65 -7.81
N THR A 12 21.62 1.78 -8.81
CA THR A 12 20.99 0.44 -8.78
C THR A 12 21.57 -0.41 -7.66
N LEU A 13 22.89 -0.39 -7.48
CA LEU A 13 23.56 -1.10 -6.39
C LEU A 13 23.10 -0.61 -5.01
N VAL A 14 23.07 0.71 -4.80
CA VAL A 14 22.62 1.29 -3.52
C VAL A 14 21.17 0.94 -3.23
N CYS A 15 20.28 0.96 -4.23
CA CYS A 15 18.88 0.59 -4.07
C CYS A 15 18.66 -0.92 -3.86
N ALA A 16 19.58 -1.77 -4.33
CA ALA A 16 19.50 -3.22 -4.16
C ALA A 16 19.93 -3.71 -2.77
N VAL A 17 20.74 -2.92 -2.03
CA VAL A 17 21.25 -3.31 -0.71
C VAL A 17 20.16 -3.46 0.36
N PRO A 18 19.21 -2.53 0.56
CA PRO A 18 18.19 -2.68 1.60
C PRO A 18 17.31 -3.94 1.47
N PRO A 19 16.84 -4.32 0.27
CA PRO A 19 16.14 -5.60 0.07
C PRO A 19 16.96 -6.83 0.42
N LEU A 20 18.29 -6.81 0.30
CA LEU A 20 19.14 -7.95 0.68
C LEU A 20 19.13 -8.20 2.19
N ALA A 21 18.75 -7.21 3.00
CA ALA A 21 18.52 -7.39 4.43
C ALA A 21 17.15 -7.98 4.77
N ALA A 22 16.23 -8.15 3.80
CA ALA A 22 14.91 -8.77 3.99
C ALA A 22 14.94 -10.12 4.73
N PRO A 23 15.81 -11.10 4.38
CA PRO A 23 15.89 -12.36 5.12
C PRO A 23 16.26 -12.17 6.59
N CYS A 24 17.03 -11.13 6.94
CA CYS A 24 17.37 -10.84 8.33
C CYS A 24 16.12 -10.53 9.17
N PHE A 25 15.09 -9.92 8.59
CA PHE A 25 13.83 -9.63 9.28
C PHE A 25 13.05 -10.91 9.66
N SER A 26 13.27 -12.03 8.97
CA SER A 26 12.62 -13.30 9.30
C SER A 26 13.00 -13.84 10.68
N TRP A 27 14.18 -13.47 11.20
CA TRP A 27 14.61 -13.84 12.56
C TRP A 27 13.93 -12.99 13.65
N PHE A 28 13.50 -11.76 13.32
CA PHE A 28 12.92 -10.84 14.30
C PHE A 28 11.38 -10.85 14.30
N VAL A 29 10.77 -11.01 13.13
CA VAL A 29 9.31 -10.91 12.97
C VAL A 29 8.66 -12.26 13.27
N PRO A 30 7.75 -12.35 14.26
CA PRO A 30 7.06 -13.60 14.53
C PRO A 30 6.17 -13.99 13.35
N GLU A 31 6.00 -15.29 13.14
CA GLU A 31 5.10 -15.83 12.13
C GLU A 31 3.66 -15.35 12.35
N SER A 32 2.89 -15.15 11.28
CA SER A 32 1.56 -14.56 11.39
C SER A 32 0.62 -15.41 12.25
N LEU A 33 -0.09 -14.78 13.19
CA LEU A 33 -1.03 -15.47 14.09
C LEU A 33 -2.09 -16.24 13.28
N ARG A 34 -2.62 -15.64 12.21
CA ARG A 34 -3.62 -16.26 11.34
C ARG A 34 -3.12 -17.56 10.71
N TRP A 35 -1.85 -17.59 10.27
CA TRP A 35 -1.25 -18.79 9.69
C TRP A 35 -1.01 -19.89 10.73
N LEU A 36 -0.55 -19.53 11.93
CA LEU A 36 -0.37 -20.51 13.00
C LEU A 36 -1.71 -21.14 13.42
N VAL A 37 -2.76 -20.34 13.48
CA VAL A 37 -4.13 -20.79 13.73
C VAL A 37 -4.61 -21.73 12.62
N SER A 38 -4.47 -21.36 11.34
CA SER A 38 -4.92 -22.21 10.23
C SER A 38 -4.15 -23.54 10.16
N ARG A 39 -2.91 -23.59 10.64
CA ARG A 39 -2.09 -24.81 10.79
C ARG A 39 -2.36 -25.60 12.08
N GLY A 40 -3.27 -25.16 12.94
CA GLY A 40 -3.59 -25.85 14.21
C GLY A 40 -2.51 -25.75 15.27
N ARG A 41 -1.57 -24.79 15.16
CA ARG A 41 -0.45 -24.60 16.10
C ARG A 41 -0.88 -23.77 17.31
N GLU A 42 -1.86 -24.25 18.06
CA GLU A 42 -2.55 -23.50 19.11
C GLU A 42 -1.63 -22.90 20.18
N GLN A 43 -0.70 -23.70 20.70
CA GLN A 43 0.23 -23.24 21.74
C GLN A 43 1.13 -22.08 21.27
N ARG A 44 1.58 -22.11 20.01
CA ARG A 44 2.39 -21.02 19.43
C ARG A 44 1.54 -19.78 19.22
N SER A 45 0.30 -19.95 18.74
CA SER A 45 -0.66 -18.85 18.59
C SER A 45 -0.93 -18.13 19.91
N LYS A 46 -1.16 -18.88 21.00
CA LYS A 46 -1.36 -18.32 22.35
C LYS A 46 -0.15 -17.50 22.83
N LYS A 47 1.08 -18.01 22.64
CA LYS A 47 2.32 -17.29 22.99
C LYS A 47 2.45 -15.96 22.26
N ILE A 48 2.16 -15.94 20.96
CA ILE A 48 2.21 -14.72 20.14
C ILE A 48 1.11 -13.74 20.55
N LEU A 49 -0.10 -14.23 20.86
CA LEU A 49 -1.19 -13.40 21.34
C LEU A 49 -0.84 -12.68 22.66
N VAL A 50 -0.23 -13.38 23.62
CA VAL A 50 0.29 -12.77 24.85
C VAL A 50 1.37 -11.74 24.56
N LYS A 51 2.30 -12.03 23.64
CA LYS A 51 3.35 -11.08 23.24
C LYS A 51 2.75 -9.80 22.64
N ILE A 52 1.77 -9.93 21.75
CA ILE A 52 1.05 -8.79 21.14
C ILE A 52 0.31 -7.98 22.21
N ALA A 53 -0.38 -8.65 23.14
CA ALA A 53 -1.08 -7.96 24.22
C ALA A 53 -0.12 -7.18 25.11
N LYS A 54 1.04 -7.76 25.47
CA LYS A 54 2.10 -7.10 26.23
C LYS A 54 2.64 -5.86 25.51
N ILE A 55 2.88 -5.94 24.21
CA ILE A 55 3.33 -4.80 23.38
C ILE A 55 2.25 -3.69 23.37
N ASN A 56 0.98 -4.07 23.26
CA ASN A 56 -0.15 -3.14 23.27
C ASN A 56 -0.54 -2.65 24.68
N GLY A 57 0.24 -2.96 25.72
CA GLY A 57 -0.06 -2.58 27.11
C GLY A 57 -1.31 -3.24 27.71
N LYS A 58 -1.84 -4.29 27.09
CA LYS A 58 -3.02 -5.02 27.57
C LYS A 58 -2.58 -6.30 28.30
N LYS A 59 -3.16 -6.57 29.47
CA LYS A 59 -3.04 -7.89 30.13
C LYS A 59 -4.21 -8.76 29.70
N LEU A 60 -3.91 -9.92 29.12
CA LEU A 60 -4.91 -10.95 28.89
C LEU A 60 -5.13 -11.70 30.22
N SER A 61 -6.38 -11.88 30.62
CA SER A 61 -6.71 -12.70 31.78
C SER A 61 -6.43 -14.17 31.46
N ASP A 62 -6.01 -14.95 32.46
CA ASP A 62 -5.78 -16.39 32.31
C ASP A 62 -7.08 -17.11 31.94
N ASP A 63 -8.23 -16.62 32.42
CA ASP A 63 -9.57 -17.10 32.05
C ASP A 63 -9.86 -16.90 30.55
N PHE A 64 -9.44 -15.77 29.99
CA PHE A 64 -9.54 -15.51 28.55
C PHE A 64 -8.67 -16.50 27.77
N MET A 65 -7.44 -16.76 28.22
CA MET A 65 -6.52 -17.67 27.52
C MET A 65 -6.97 -19.15 27.58
N GLN A 66 -7.65 -19.55 28.67
CA GLN A 66 -8.29 -20.86 28.79
C GLN A 66 -9.52 -20.99 27.88
N LYS A 67 -10.37 -19.95 27.83
CA LYS A 67 -11.59 -19.95 27.00
C LYS A 67 -11.34 -19.63 25.52
N CYS A 68 -10.17 -19.09 25.17
CA CYS A 68 -9.83 -18.73 23.79
C CYS A 68 -9.67 -19.99 22.93
N GLN A 69 -10.74 -20.36 22.23
CA GLN A 69 -10.75 -21.44 21.25
C GLN A 69 -10.49 -20.85 19.87
N PHE A 70 -9.46 -21.37 19.21
CA PHE A 70 -9.21 -21.04 17.82
C PHE A 70 -10.07 -21.92 16.90
N PRO A 71 -10.46 -21.42 15.72
CA PRO A 71 -11.15 -22.25 14.74
C PRO A 71 -10.33 -23.49 14.39
N PRO A 72 -10.98 -24.61 14.02
CA PRO A 72 -10.29 -25.83 13.67
C PRO A 72 -9.29 -25.59 12.53
N PRO A 73 -8.17 -26.34 12.50
CA PRO A 73 -7.17 -26.19 11.47
C PRO A 73 -7.80 -26.35 10.09
N THR A 74 -7.37 -25.50 9.16
CA THR A 74 -7.85 -25.56 7.78
C THR A 74 -7.31 -26.83 7.13
N ASP A 75 -8.20 -27.68 6.64
CA ASP A 75 -7.80 -28.87 5.89
C ASP A 75 -7.41 -28.48 4.46
N PHE A 76 -6.12 -28.16 4.29
CA PHE A 76 -5.52 -27.80 3.01
C PHE A 76 -5.54 -28.95 1.98
N ARG A 77 -5.80 -30.20 2.39
CA ARG A 77 -5.98 -31.34 1.46
C ARG A 77 -7.38 -31.34 0.84
N LYS A 78 -8.40 -30.93 1.60
CA LYS A 78 -9.79 -30.81 1.12
C LYS A 78 -10.05 -29.51 0.38
N THR A 79 -9.37 -28.43 0.75
CA THR A 79 -9.48 -27.12 0.08
C THR A 79 -8.49 -27.02 -1.08
N LYS A 80 -8.78 -27.71 -2.19
CA LYS A 80 -8.13 -27.45 -3.48
C LYS A 80 -8.69 -26.16 -4.09
N ALA A 81 -8.35 -25.02 -3.49
CA ALA A 81 -8.72 -23.72 -4.04
C ALA A 81 -7.82 -23.45 -5.25
N SER A 82 -8.41 -23.46 -6.44
CA SER A 82 -7.75 -22.94 -7.64
C SER A 82 -7.85 -21.41 -7.63
N PRO A 83 -6.83 -20.66 -8.12
CA PRO A 83 -6.95 -19.22 -8.32
C PRO A 83 -8.19 -18.83 -9.15
N LEU A 84 -8.61 -19.72 -10.06
CA LEU A 84 -9.80 -19.53 -10.91
C LEU A 84 -11.12 -19.67 -10.13
N ASP A 85 -11.12 -20.27 -8.93
CA ASP A 85 -12.32 -20.38 -8.10
C ASP A 85 -12.83 -19.01 -7.62
N MET A 86 -11.95 -18.01 -7.57
CA MET A 86 -12.31 -16.62 -7.28
C MET A 86 -13.30 -16.05 -8.32
N LEU A 87 -13.29 -16.57 -9.55
CA LEU A 87 -14.19 -16.15 -10.62
C LEU A 87 -15.55 -16.87 -10.60
N LYS A 88 -15.68 -17.96 -9.84
CA LYS A 88 -16.92 -18.76 -9.77
C LYS A 88 -18.05 -18.01 -9.06
N THR A 89 -17.74 -17.35 -7.93
CA THR A 89 -18.76 -16.63 -7.15
C THR A 89 -18.95 -15.21 -7.69
N ARG A 90 -20.19 -14.82 -7.99
CA ARG A 90 -20.53 -13.50 -8.57
C ARG A 90 -19.94 -12.32 -7.78
N ASN A 91 -20.00 -12.37 -6.45
CA ASN A 91 -19.49 -11.31 -5.58
C ASN A 91 -17.96 -11.22 -5.61
N LEU A 92 -17.27 -12.38 -5.56
CA LEU A 92 -15.81 -12.42 -5.65
C LEU A 92 -15.33 -11.96 -7.01
N ARG A 93 -15.96 -12.41 -8.09
CA ARG A 93 -15.68 -11.97 -9.45
C ARG A 93 -15.84 -10.45 -9.61
N LYS A 94 -16.94 -9.88 -9.09
CA LYS A 94 -17.17 -8.43 -9.14
C LYS A 94 -16.08 -7.66 -8.41
N ASN A 95 -15.73 -8.09 -7.19
CA ASN A 95 -14.69 -7.43 -6.40
C ASN A 95 -13.31 -7.57 -7.03
N PHE A 96 -12.99 -8.75 -7.57
CA PHE A 96 -11.75 -9.02 -8.26
C PHE A 96 -11.58 -8.14 -9.50
N VAL A 97 -12.59 -8.13 -10.39
CA VAL A 97 -12.55 -7.30 -11.61
C VAL A 97 -12.47 -5.81 -11.25
N LEU A 98 -13.26 -5.35 -10.27
CA LEU A 98 -13.23 -3.94 -9.86
C LEU A 98 -11.86 -3.54 -9.28
N SER A 99 -11.28 -4.39 -8.44
CA SER A 99 -9.95 -4.19 -7.87
C SER A 99 -8.87 -4.20 -8.95
N LEU A 100 -8.92 -5.14 -9.88
CA LEU A 100 -7.97 -5.19 -11.00
C LEU A 100 -8.06 -3.95 -11.89
N LEU A 101 -9.28 -3.49 -12.22
CA LEU A 101 -9.49 -2.28 -13.00
C LEU A 101 -8.98 -1.04 -12.26
N MET A 102 -9.32 -0.88 -10.98
CA MET A 102 -8.86 0.25 -10.18
C MET A 102 -7.32 0.27 -10.04
N TRP A 103 -6.71 -0.88 -9.81
CA TRP A 103 -5.25 -1.02 -9.72
C TRP A 103 -4.58 -0.67 -11.04
N THR A 104 -5.10 -1.20 -12.16
CA THR A 104 -4.56 -0.94 -13.51
C THR A 104 -4.66 0.53 -13.88
N LEU A 105 -5.82 1.16 -13.63
CA LEU A 105 -6.01 2.60 -13.86
C LEU A 105 -5.08 3.43 -12.97
N ALA A 106 -4.95 3.08 -11.69
CA ALA A 106 -4.05 3.77 -10.78
C ALA A 106 -2.58 3.65 -11.23
N CYS A 107 -2.14 2.46 -11.65
CA CYS A 107 -0.80 2.25 -12.22
C CYS A 107 -0.57 3.08 -13.48
N LEU A 108 -1.55 3.13 -14.39
CA LEU A 108 -1.44 3.89 -15.64
C LEU A 108 -1.34 5.40 -15.38
N VAL A 109 -2.20 5.94 -14.51
CA VAL A 109 -2.12 7.37 -14.13
C VAL A 109 -0.83 7.65 -13.37
N TYR A 110 -0.38 6.73 -12.52
CA TYR A 110 0.87 6.86 -11.79
C TYR A 110 2.07 6.96 -12.74
N THR A 111 2.18 6.06 -13.71
CA THR A 111 3.27 6.06 -14.69
C THR A 111 3.22 7.27 -15.61
N ALA A 112 2.03 7.66 -16.08
CA ALA A 112 1.85 8.87 -16.88
C ALA A 112 2.31 10.13 -16.12
N GLY A 113 1.96 10.24 -14.84
CA GLY A 113 2.41 11.35 -14.00
C GLY A 113 3.92 11.35 -13.76
N GLN A 114 4.54 10.19 -13.61
CA GLN A 114 6.00 10.12 -13.48
C GLN A 114 6.73 10.50 -14.78
N LEU A 115 6.19 10.10 -15.93
CA LEU A 115 6.72 10.50 -17.23
C LEU A 115 6.58 12.01 -17.45
N TYR A 116 5.43 12.58 -17.07
CA TYR A 116 5.23 14.03 -17.07
C TYR A 116 6.28 14.73 -16.19
N ALA A 117 6.47 14.27 -14.94
CA ALA A 117 7.45 14.84 -14.03
C ALA A 117 8.89 14.77 -14.57
N ALA A 118 9.26 13.68 -15.24
CA ALA A 118 10.58 13.51 -15.85
C ALA A 118 10.81 14.49 -17.02
N ASN A 119 9.76 14.86 -17.75
CA ASN A 119 9.84 15.70 -18.94
C ASN A 119 9.50 17.19 -18.69
N ALA A 120 8.88 17.52 -17.55
CA ALA A 120 8.38 18.86 -17.26
C ALA A 120 9.46 19.87 -16.81
N SER A 121 10.65 19.40 -16.43
CA SER A 121 11.73 20.26 -15.91
C SER A 121 13.04 20.04 -16.65
N ASP A 122 13.85 21.09 -16.76
CA ASP A 122 15.20 21.06 -17.37
C ASP A 122 16.12 20.01 -16.73
N SER A 123 15.88 19.68 -15.45
CA SER A 123 16.56 18.58 -14.75
C SER A 123 15.56 17.53 -14.25
N PRO A 124 15.41 16.38 -14.95
CA PRO A 124 14.45 15.33 -14.60
C PRO A 124 14.56 14.87 -13.14
N PHE A 125 15.78 14.87 -12.59
CA PHE A 125 16.04 14.46 -11.22
C PHE A 125 15.35 15.33 -10.18
N VAL A 126 15.18 16.63 -10.40
CA VAL A 126 14.62 17.56 -9.40
C VAL A 126 13.12 17.37 -9.29
N MET A 127 12.41 17.42 -10.41
CA MET A 127 10.96 17.27 -10.44
C MET A 127 10.53 15.86 -9.99
N THR A 128 11.20 14.81 -10.48
CA THR A 128 10.93 13.43 -10.03
C THR A 128 11.22 13.25 -8.54
N SER A 129 12.29 13.87 -8.00
CA SER A 129 12.55 13.81 -6.55
C SER A 129 11.47 14.54 -5.74
N ALA A 130 10.98 15.68 -6.22
CA ALA A 130 9.88 16.41 -5.58
C ALA A 130 8.58 15.58 -5.57
N VAL A 131 8.23 14.94 -6.69
CA VAL A 131 7.06 14.05 -6.77
C VAL A 131 7.20 12.86 -5.80
N ASN A 132 8.37 12.24 -5.74
CA ASN A 132 8.59 11.11 -4.82
C ASN A 132 8.53 11.54 -3.34
N LEU A 133 8.98 12.75 -3.01
CA LEU A 133 8.84 13.30 -1.67
C LEU A 133 7.36 13.48 -1.32
N VAL A 134 6.57 14.00 -2.24
CA VAL A 134 5.11 14.13 -2.11
C VAL A 134 4.45 12.76 -1.89
N ASP A 135 4.88 11.73 -2.62
CA ASP A 135 4.38 10.35 -2.47
C ASP A 135 4.66 9.78 -1.07
N ILE A 136 5.84 10.05 -0.50
CA ILE A 136 6.18 9.65 0.87
C ILE A 136 5.25 10.33 1.89
N MET A 137 5.04 11.64 1.74
CA MET A 137 4.16 12.41 2.61
C MET A 137 2.71 11.91 2.54
N ALA A 138 2.22 11.66 1.32
CA ALA A 138 0.89 11.09 1.08
C ALA A 138 0.72 9.70 1.70
N THR A 139 1.76 8.86 1.66
CA THR A 139 1.74 7.53 2.26
C THR A 139 1.65 7.61 3.80
N GLY A 140 2.37 8.55 4.42
CA GLY A 140 2.31 8.76 5.86
C GLY A 140 0.94 9.23 6.37
N THR A 141 0.18 9.96 5.56
CA THR A 141 -1.15 10.48 5.93
C THR A 141 -2.31 9.56 5.54
N ALA A 142 -2.09 8.64 4.59
CA ALA A 142 -3.12 7.73 4.10
C ALA A 142 -3.70 6.82 5.20
N LEU A 143 -2.84 6.15 5.99
CA LEU A 143 -3.27 5.18 7.00
C LEU A 143 -4.04 5.84 8.17
N PRO A 144 -3.54 6.91 8.82
CA PRO A 144 -4.28 7.56 9.91
C PRO A 144 -5.65 8.07 9.49
N LEU A 145 -5.77 8.57 8.25
CA LEU A 145 -7.04 9.05 7.72
C LEU A 145 -8.01 7.90 7.44
N ALA A 146 -7.52 6.79 6.91
CA ALA A 146 -8.31 5.58 6.69
C ALA A 146 -8.79 4.94 8.00
N ASP A 147 -7.97 4.99 9.06
CA ASP A 147 -8.36 4.49 10.39
C ASP A 147 -9.42 5.38 11.05
N ARG A 148 -9.41 6.69 10.80
CA ARG A 148 -10.36 7.64 11.39
C ARG A 148 -11.70 7.70 10.67
N TRP A 149 -11.70 7.68 9.34
CA TRP A 149 -12.92 7.84 8.51
C TRP A 149 -13.41 6.55 7.86
N GLY A 150 -12.59 5.49 7.90
CA GLY A 150 -12.86 4.22 7.24
C GLY A 150 -12.28 4.13 5.84
N ARG A 151 -11.85 2.92 5.44
CA ARG A 151 -11.12 2.71 4.17
C ARG A 151 -11.91 3.07 2.92
N ARG A 152 -13.20 2.70 2.85
CA ARG A 152 -14.04 2.93 1.65
C ARG A 152 -14.28 4.42 1.35
N PRO A 153 -14.78 5.25 2.29
CA PRO A 153 -14.99 6.67 2.01
C PRO A 153 -13.68 7.41 1.72
N THR A 154 -12.59 7.10 2.45
CA THR A 154 -11.28 7.70 2.18
C THR A 154 -10.78 7.37 0.77
N MET A 155 -10.93 6.12 0.31
CA MET A 155 -10.54 5.73 -1.04
C MET A 155 -11.39 6.42 -2.12
N MET A 156 -12.72 6.46 -1.94
CA MET A 156 -13.62 7.08 -2.93
C MET A 156 -13.37 8.57 -3.06
N THR A 157 -13.26 9.28 -1.94
CA THR A 157 -13.01 10.73 -1.92
C THR A 157 -11.63 11.08 -2.49
N ALA A 158 -10.61 10.27 -2.21
CA ALA A 158 -9.26 10.46 -2.75
C ALA A 158 -9.22 10.25 -4.27
N TYR A 159 -9.87 9.20 -4.81
CA TYR A 159 -9.96 8.99 -6.26
C TYR A 159 -10.77 10.09 -6.96
N THR A 160 -11.88 10.55 -6.38
CA THR A 160 -12.65 11.66 -6.98
C THR A 160 -11.88 12.96 -6.95
N ALA A 161 -11.19 13.27 -5.84
CA ALA A 161 -10.32 14.43 -5.74
C ALA A 161 -9.17 14.38 -6.76
N ALA A 162 -8.52 13.22 -6.93
CA ALA A 162 -7.48 13.03 -7.93
C ALA A 162 -8.02 13.24 -9.35
N ALA A 163 -9.18 12.68 -9.68
CA ALA A 163 -9.79 12.81 -11.00
C ALA A 163 -10.12 14.29 -11.32
N VAL A 164 -10.71 15.02 -10.37
CA VAL A 164 -11.01 16.45 -10.52
C VAL A 164 -9.72 17.25 -10.67
N ALA A 165 -8.71 17.00 -9.84
CA ALA A 165 -7.43 17.73 -9.90
C ALA A 165 -6.69 17.48 -11.22
N TYR A 166 -6.67 16.25 -11.75
CA TYR A 166 -6.10 15.97 -13.07
C TYR A 166 -6.90 16.62 -14.21
N ALA A 167 -8.23 16.64 -14.13
CA ALA A 167 -9.05 17.34 -15.12
C ALA A 167 -8.79 18.86 -15.11
N CYS A 168 -8.67 19.46 -13.93
CA CYS A 168 -8.29 20.87 -13.78
C CYS A 168 -6.87 21.11 -14.33
N SER A 169 -5.92 20.21 -14.06
CA SER A 169 -4.56 20.31 -14.58
C SER A 169 -4.52 20.29 -16.11
N ALA A 170 -5.43 19.58 -16.76
CA ALA A 170 -5.53 19.53 -18.23
C ALA A 170 -6.18 20.78 -18.84
N ALA A 171 -7.03 21.49 -18.08
CA ALA A 171 -7.75 22.68 -18.54
C ALA A 171 -6.94 23.98 -18.40
N ILE A 172 -5.87 23.99 -17.61
CA ILE A 172 -5.03 25.16 -17.37
C ILE A 172 -4.06 25.35 -18.56
N PRO A 173 -4.10 26.50 -19.27
CA PRO A 173 -3.09 26.84 -20.27
C PRO A 173 -1.70 26.89 -19.63
N GLN A 174 -0.66 26.45 -20.35
CA GLN A 174 0.72 26.36 -19.85
C GLN A 174 1.39 27.70 -19.50
N GLU A 175 0.66 28.81 -19.55
CA GLU A 175 1.18 30.16 -19.29
C GLU A 175 1.65 30.38 -17.84
N SER A 176 1.17 29.58 -16.88
CA SER A 176 1.68 29.56 -15.50
C SER A 176 2.18 28.18 -15.09
N LEU A 177 3.50 27.97 -15.24
CA LEU A 177 4.20 26.74 -14.84
C LEU A 177 3.98 26.40 -13.36
N VAL A 178 3.95 27.41 -12.49
CA VAL A 178 3.79 27.23 -11.03
C VAL A 178 2.39 26.71 -10.68
N MET A 179 1.35 27.24 -11.33
CA MET A 179 -0.02 26.80 -11.05
C MET A 179 -0.28 25.37 -11.57
N SER A 180 0.20 25.07 -12.78
CA SER A 180 0.07 23.73 -13.37
C SER A 180 0.80 22.66 -12.53
N THR A 181 2.03 22.96 -12.10
CA THR A 181 2.81 22.05 -11.24
C THR A 181 2.19 21.88 -9.86
N ALA A 182 1.64 22.93 -9.24
CA ALA A 182 0.96 22.83 -7.95
C ALA A 182 -0.30 21.95 -8.01
N VAL A 183 -1.14 22.14 -9.03
CA VAL A 183 -2.36 21.32 -9.23
C VAL A 183 -1.99 19.87 -9.53
N PHE A 184 -0.95 19.64 -10.34
CA PHE A 184 -0.41 18.31 -10.58
C PHE A 184 0.05 17.64 -9.28
N MET A 185 0.82 18.33 -8.44
CA MET A 185 1.30 17.78 -7.16
C MET A 185 0.14 17.43 -6.21
N LEU A 186 -0.92 18.25 -6.17
CA LEU A 186 -2.14 17.94 -5.41
C LEU A 186 -2.86 16.69 -5.95
N ALA A 187 -2.96 16.56 -7.27
CA ALA A 187 -3.53 15.37 -7.91
C ALA A 187 -2.70 14.11 -7.57
N ARG A 188 -1.37 14.24 -7.50
CA ARG A 188 -0.45 13.16 -7.09
C ARG A 188 -0.69 12.74 -5.64
N VAL A 189 -0.81 13.67 -4.69
CA VAL A 189 -1.14 13.35 -3.29
C VAL A 189 -2.41 12.52 -3.21
N ALA A 190 -3.50 12.99 -3.83
CA ALA A 190 -4.79 12.33 -3.78
C ALA A 190 -4.75 10.92 -4.39
N LEU A 191 -4.04 10.74 -5.52
CA LEU A 191 -3.87 9.44 -6.15
C LEU A 191 -3.06 8.47 -5.27
N THR A 192 -1.94 8.92 -4.70
CA THR A 192 -1.07 8.10 -3.85
C THR A 192 -1.77 7.71 -2.54
N MET A 193 -2.57 8.61 -1.97
CA MET A 193 -3.44 8.27 -0.84
C MET A 193 -4.48 7.21 -1.21
N ALA A 194 -5.18 7.37 -2.35
CA ALA A 194 -6.17 6.41 -2.79
C ALA A 194 -5.58 5.01 -3.00
N TYR A 195 -4.38 4.95 -3.59
CA TYR A 195 -3.65 3.70 -3.82
C TYR A 195 -3.30 2.99 -2.50
N ASN A 196 -2.68 3.70 -1.55
CA ASN A 196 -2.27 3.15 -0.25
C ASN A 196 -3.42 2.69 0.64
N VAL A 197 -4.62 3.26 0.49
CA VAL A 197 -5.80 2.84 1.25
C VAL A 197 -6.48 1.63 0.59
N GLY A 198 -6.47 1.59 -0.74
CA GLY A 198 -7.10 0.55 -1.55
C GLY A 198 -6.34 -0.77 -1.58
N TYR A 199 -5.00 -0.71 -1.61
CA TYR A 199 -4.10 -1.86 -1.75
C TYR A 199 -3.13 -1.92 -0.57
#